data_AF-K1UE22-F1
#
_entry.id   AF-K1UE22-F1
#
_cell.length_a   1.000
_cell.length_b   1.000
_cell.length_c   1.000
_cell.angle_alpha   90.00
_cell.angle_beta   90.00
_cell.angle_gamma   90.00
#
_symmetry.space_group_name_H-M   'P 1'
#
loop_
_entity.id
_entity.type
_entity.pdbx_description
1 polymer ?
#
loop_
_entity_poly.entity_id
_entity_poly.type
_entity_poly.pdbx_seq_one_letter_code
_entity_poly.pdbx_strand_id
1 'polypeptide(L)'
;KSIPSIVNPGETVFSEYYYLNKEDPNFSLCRVTEKQGQDAHTDRKYGLTPGAATQLLKLFMATNKSLEDKKIDDVFDDEFYATNFWTYWQTMFAFEKWHSALEMKLYLQRYIHHIDGLPDLSALRFTRYNQYESMILPMCKYITDHGGKVLFDTTVTNIVCDCTEDKKVAKKIEYTQGGVE
;
A
#
# COMPACT_ATOMS: atom_id res chain seq x y z
N LYS A 1 17.84 -2.23 4.71
CA LYS A 1 18.79 -2.81 5.69
C LYS A 1 19.88 -1.83 6.12
N SER A 2 20.06 -0.69 5.47
CA SER A 2 21.23 0.19 5.70
C SER A 2 20.93 1.42 6.57
N ILE A 3 19.66 1.70 6.86
CA ILE A 3 19.26 2.86 7.67
C ILE A 3 19.45 2.52 9.15
N PRO A 4 20.31 3.23 9.89
CA PRO A 4 20.50 3.01 11.33
C PRO A 4 19.20 3.25 12.10
N SER A 5 18.95 2.47 13.15
CA SER A 5 17.88 2.80 14.11
C SER A 5 18.30 4.04 14.90
N ILE A 6 17.32 4.88 15.21
CA ILE A 6 17.49 6.04 16.10
C ILE A 6 17.09 5.73 17.55
N VAL A 7 16.52 4.54 17.77
CA VAL A 7 16.07 4.06 19.09
C VAL A 7 17.12 3.09 19.67
N ASN A 8 17.66 2.20 18.84
CA ASN A 8 18.61 1.16 19.24
C ASN A 8 20.00 1.42 18.63
N PRO A 9 20.98 1.95 19.39
CA PRO A 9 22.34 2.17 18.90
C PRO A 9 22.99 0.89 18.38
N GLY A 10 23.60 0.96 17.20
CA GLY A 10 24.25 -0.19 16.55
C GLY A 10 23.31 -1.10 15.75
N GLU A 11 21.99 -0.86 15.81
CA GLU A 11 21.00 -1.57 15.00
C GLU A 11 20.57 -0.78 13.76
N THR A 12 19.77 -1.42 12.91
CA THR A 12 19.14 -0.82 11.74
C THR A 12 17.62 -0.83 11.91
N VAL A 13 16.92 0.06 11.22
CA VAL A 13 15.44 0.02 11.17
C VAL A 13 14.93 -1.35 10.72
N PHE A 14 15.66 -2.03 9.83
CA PHE A 14 15.31 -3.38 9.40
C PHE A 14 15.43 -4.42 10.52
N SER A 15 16.49 -4.39 11.32
CA SER A 15 16.65 -5.37 12.42
C SER A 15 15.58 -5.17 13.48
N GLU A 16 15.29 -3.91 13.85
CA GLU A 16 14.21 -3.58 14.78
C GLU A 16 12.86 -4.11 14.27
N TYR A 17 12.52 -3.80 13.01
CA TYR A 17 11.29 -4.28 12.38
C TYR A 17 11.21 -5.82 12.32
N TYR A 18 12.33 -6.47 12.00
CA TYR A 18 12.38 -7.92 11.85
C TYR A 18 12.19 -8.65 13.19
N TYR A 19 12.88 -8.21 14.24
CA TYR A 19 12.77 -8.86 15.55
C TYR A 19 11.43 -8.58 16.22
N LEU A 20 10.94 -7.34 16.14
CA LEU A 20 9.61 -6.97 16.66
C LEU A 20 8.53 -7.92 16.12
N ASN A 21 8.47 -8.10 14.80
CA ASN A 21 7.43 -8.91 14.19
C ASN A 21 7.66 -10.44 14.32
N LYS A 22 8.81 -10.85 14.86
CA LYS A 22 9.04 -12.24 15.28
C LYS A 22 8.60 -12.46 16.72
N GLU A 23 8.86 -11.49 17.58
CA GLU A 23 8.51 -11.52 19.00
C GLU A 23 7.00 -11.37 19.21
N ASP A 24 6.37 -10.49 18.42
CA ASP A 24 4.92 -10.24 18.44
C ASP A 24 4.35 -10.32 17.01
N PRO A 25 4.06 -11.55 16.51
CA PRO A 25 3.54 -11.73 15.16
C PRO A 25 2.10 -11.22 15.06
N ASN A 26 1.84 -10.34 14.10
CA ASN A 26 0.51 -9.80 13.87
C ASN A 26 -0.48 -10.87 13.38
N PHE A 27 -1.69 -10.86 13.93
CA PHE A 27 -2.87 -11.55 13.40
C PHE A 27 -4.15 -10.94 14.01
N SER A 28 -5.29 -11.21 13.39
CA SER A 28 -6.60 -10.74 13.80
C SER A 28 -7.42 -11.88 14.41
N LEU A 29 -7.93 -11.66 15.62
CA LEU A 29 -8.88 -12.58 16.27
C LEU A 29 -10.31 -12.44 15.73
N CYS A 30 -10.69 -11.23 15.34
CA CYS A 30 -12.00 -10.92 14.75
C CYS A 30 -11.83 -9.83 13.69
N ARG A 31 -11.97 -10.21 12.41
CA ARG A 31 -11.66 -9.34 11.26
C ARG A 31 -12.83 -8.43 10.85
N VAL A 32 -14.06 -8.90 11.07
CA VAL A 32 -15.30 -8.24 10.64
C VAL A 32 -16.34 -8.39 11.74
N THR A 33 -17.00 -7.30 12.08
CA THR A 33 -18.13 -7.28 13.01
C THR A 33 -19.37 -6.74 12.34
N GLU A 34 -20.54 -7.22 12.74
CA GLU A 34 -21.84 -6.70 12.34
C GLU A 34 -22.72 -6.47 13.57
N LYS A 35 -23.94 -5.94 13.38
CA LYS A 35 -24.98 -5.86 14.42
C LYS A 35 -24.46 -5.31 15.76
N GLN A 36 -23.79 -4.17 15.72
CA GLN A 36 -23.24 -3.46 16.88
C GLN A 36 -22.19 -4.27 17.68
N GLY A 37 -21.27 -4.93 16.97
CA GLY A 37 -20.07 -5.53 17.56
C GLY A 37 -20.09 -7.05 17.68
N GLN A 38 -21.07 -7.72 17.08
CA GLN A 38 -21.11 -9.18 16.97
C GLN A 38 -20.14 -9.65 15.89
N ASP A 39 -19.47 -10.78 16.10
CA ASP A 39 -18.64 -11.40 15.07
C ASP A 39 -19.50 -11.69 13.83
N ALA A 40 -19.04 -11.26 12.66
CA ALA A 40 -19.73 -11.54 11.40
C ALA A 40 -19.58 -13.00 10.94
N HIS A 41 -18.83 -13.83 11.68
CA HIS A 41 -18.63 -15.26 11.41
C HIS A 41 -18.15 -15.51 9.99
N THR A 42 -17.26 -14.65 9.51
CA THR A 42 -16.64 -14.82 8.19
C THR A 42 -15.62 -15.97 8.18
N ASP A 43 -15.27 -16.50 9.36
CA ASP A 43 -14.57 -17.76 9.62
C ASP A 43 -13.25 -17.93 8.85
N ARG A 44 -12.56 -16.83 8.57
CA ARG A 44 -11.34 -16.78 7.74
C ARG A 44 -11.53 -17.35 6.33
N LYS A 45 -12.79 -17.42 5.86
CA LYS A 45 -13.15 -17.89 4.53
C LYS A 45 -13.43 -16.72 3.62
N TYR A 46 -13.18 -16.93 2.33
CA TYR A 46 -13.46 -15.95 1.29
C TYR A 46 -14.90 -15.92 0.81
N GLY A 47 -15.66 -16.99 1.04
CA GLY A 47 -17.04 -17.06 0.56
C GLY A 47 -17.15 -16.91 -0.96
N LEU A 48 -16.13 -17.31 -1.73
CA LEU A 48 -16.18 -17.27 -3.18
C LEU A 48 -17.14 -18.33 -3.70
N THR A 49 -18.14 -17.90 -4.46
CA THR A 49 -18.94 -18.78 -5.30
C THR A 49 -18.16 -19.16 -6.57
N PRO A 50 -18.59 -20.19 -7.31
CA PRO A 50 -17.97 -20.52 -8.61
C PRO A 50 -17.99 -19.34 -9.61
N GLY A 51 -19.04 -18.51 -9.60
CA GLY A 51 -19.15 -17.32 -10.43
C GLY A 51 -18.13 -16.24 -10.05
N ALA A 52 -18.09 -15.87 -8.77
CA ALA A 52 -17.13 -14.90 -8.24
C ALA A 52 -15.66 -15.35 -8.46
N ALA A 53 -15.36 -16.65 -8.26
CA ALA A 53 -14.05 -17.21 -8.54
C ALA A 53 -13.68 -17.12 -10.03
N THR A 54 -14.64 -17.34 -10.92
CA THR A 54 -14.45 -17.19 -12.37
C THR A 54 -14.17 -15.73 -12.75
N GLN A 55 -14.88 -14.77 -12.16
CA GLN A 55 -14.65 -13.34 -12.38
C GLN A 55 -13.23 -12.94 -11.93
N LEU A 56 -12.80 -13.37 -10.74
CA LEU A 56 -11.43 -13.14 -10.25
C LEU A 56 -10.37 -13.72 -11.19
N LEU A 57 -10.58 -14.96 -11.67
CA LEU A 57 -9.65 -15.58 -12.62
C LEU A 57 -9.59 -14.81 -13.94
N LYS A 58 -10.73 -14.32 -14.46
CA LYS A 58 -10.77 -13.47 -15.66
C LYS A 58 -9.96 -12.19 -15.45
N LEU A 59 -10.13 -11.51 -14.32
CA LEU A 59 -9.34 -10.32 -14.00
C LEU A 59 -7.84 -10.65 -13.94
N PHE A 60 -7.47 -11.74 -13.26
CA PHE A 60 -6.07 -12.16 -13.11
C PHE A 60 -5.40 -12.44 -14.46
N MET A 61 -6.14 -13.03 -15.41
CA MET A 61 -5.66 -13.42 -16.74
C MET A 61 -5.78 -12.32 -17.80
N ALA A 62 -6.57 -11.27 -17.57
CA ALA A 62 -6.75 -10.17 -18.53
C ALA A 62 -5.41 -9.50 -18.87
N THR A 63 -5.26 -8.95 -20.07
CA THR A 63 -4.06 -8.17 -20.41
C THR A 63 -4.11 -6.80 -19.72
N ASN A 64 -2.96 -6.18 -19.44
CA ASN A 64 -2.97 -4.82 -18.85
C ASN A 64 -3.69 -3.83 -19.78
N LYS A 65 -3.42 -3.92 -21.09
CA LYS A 65 -4.02 -3.08 -22.10
C LYS A 65 -5.55 -3.18 -22.16
N SER A 66 -6.11 -4.38 -21.97
CA SER A 66 -7.57 -4.55 -21.94
C SER A 66 -8.26 -3.97 -20.71
N LEU A 67 -7.50 -3.56 -19.69
CA LEU A 67 -8.00 -2.97 -18.46
C LEU A 67 -7.73 -1.46 -18.36
N GLU A 68 -7.17 -0.84 -19.41
CA GLU A 68 -6.99 0.61 -19.49
C GLU A 68 -8.36 1.30 -19.33
N ASP A 69 -8.42 2.30 -18.45
CA ASP A 69 -9.62 3.08 -18.09
C ASP A 69 -10.83 2.26 -17.60
N LYS A 70 -10.64 0.99 -17.22
CA LYS A 70 -11.69 0.14 -16.64
C LYS A 70 -11.80 0.28 -15.13
N LYS A 71 -13.04 0.34 -14.65
CA LYS A 71 -13.38 0.30 -13.23
C LYS A 71 -13.52 -1.14 -12.74
N ILE A 72 -13.38 -1.35 -11.44
CA ILE A 72 -13.71 -2.64 -10.78
C ILE A 72 -15.16 -3.04 -11.10
N ASP A 73 -16.08 -2.07 -11.15
CA ASP A 73 -17.49 -2.27 -11.54
C ASP A 73 -17.71 -2.69 -12.99
N ASP A 74 -16.73 -2.51 -13.87
CA ASP A 74 -16.83 -3.00 -15.26
C ASP A 74 -16.46 -4.49 -15.37
N VAL A 75 -15.89 -5.09 -14.32
CA VAL A 75 -15.34 -6.46 -14.34
C VAL A 75 -15.99 -7.40 -13.32
N PHE A 76 -16.62 -6.86 -12.27
CA PHE A 76 -17.30 -7.63 -11.24
C PHE A 76 -18.78 -7.26 -11.11
N ASP A 77 -19.58 -8.22 -10.66
CA ASP A 77 -21.00 -8.04 -10.36
C ASP A 77 -21.31 -8.23 -8.86
N ASP A 78 -22.60 -8.13 -8.52
CA ASP A 78 -23.10 -8.27 -7.15
C ASP A 78 -22.78 -9.62 -6.51
N GLU A 79 -22.59 -10.69 -7.30
CA GLU A 79 -22.19 -12.00 -6.79
C GLU A 79 -20.79 -11.91 -6.16
N PHE A 80 -19.86 -11.24 -6.83
CA PHE A 80 -18.53 -10.99 -6.30
C PHE A 80 -18.56 -10.03 -5.09
N TYR A 81 -19.36 -8.96 -5.17
CA TYR A 81 -19.41 -7.97 -4.11
C TYR A 81 -20.03 -8.48 -2.80
N ALA A 82 -20.87 -9.50 -2.87
CA ALA A 82 -21.43 -10.18 -1.70
C ALA A 82 -20.42 -11.08 -0.97
N THR A 83 -19.23 -11.31 -1.54
CA THR A 83 -18.24 -12.23 -0.94
C THR A 83 -17.47 -11.61 0.23
N ASN A 84 -17.04 -12.46 1.17
CA ASN A 84 -16.11 -12.05 2.22
C ASN A 84 -14.78 -11.58 1.62
N PHE A 85 -14.36 -12.14 0.47
CA PHE A 85 -13.18 -11.69 -0.27
C PHE A 85 -13.24 -10.19 -0.54
N TRP A 86 -14.32 -9.70 -1.15
CA TRP A 86 -14.45 -8.28 -1.45
C TRP A 86 -14.46 -7.43 -0.18
N THR A 87 -15.14 -7.88 0.87
CA THR A 87 -15.12 -7.22 2.19
C THR A 87 -13.71 -7.07 2.76
N TYR A 88 -12.89 -8.13 2.76
CA TYR A 88 -11.52 -8.04 3.23
C TYR A 88 -10.65 -7.16 2.34
N TRP A 89 -10.78 -7.31 1.02
CA TRP A 89 -9.95 -6.66 0.03
C TRP A 89 -10.18 -5.15 0.00
N GLN A 90 -11.44 -4.73 -0.13
CA GLN A 90 -11.81 -3.32 -0.25
C GLN A 90 -11.42 -2.55 1.02
N THR A 91 -11.60 -3.15 2.20
CA THR A 91 -11.30 -2.48 3.47
C THR A 91 -9.82 -2.50 3.84
N MET A 92 -9.05 -3.51 3.42
CA MET A 92 -7.61 -3.55 3.68
C MET A 92 -6.84 -2.57 2.81
N PHE A 93 -7.25 -2.41 1.55
CA PHE A 93 -6.53 -1.61 0.56
C PHE A 93 -7.25 -0.31 0.19
N ALA A 94 -8.38 0.00 0.82
CA ALA A 94 -9.23 1.16 0.53
C ALA A 94 -9.64 1.24 -0.95
N PHE A 95 -9.99 0.10 -1.56
CA PHE A 95 -10.55 0.08 -2.91
C PHE A 95 -12.03 0.44 -2.88
N GLU A 96 -12.45 1.26 -3.84
CA GLU A 96 -13.85 1.55 -4.15
C GLU A 96 -14.21 0.93 -5.50
N LYS A 97 -15.50 0.63 -5.74
CA LYS A 97 -15.95 -0.03 -6.99
C LYS A 97 -15.61 0.75 -8.27
N TRP A 98 -15.48 2.07 -8.17
CA TRP A 98 -15.10 2.94 -9.29
C TRP A 98 -13.58 3.11 -9.47
N HIS A 99 -12.75 2.49 -8.62
CA HIS A 99 -11.30 2.49 -8.80
C HIS A 99 -10.87 1.60 -9.98
N SER A 100 -9.61 1.76 -10.39
CA SER A 100 -8.99 1.04 -11.50
C SER A 100 -9.00 -0.48 -11.31
N ALA A 101 -9.60 -1.19 -12.26
CA ALA A 101 -9.51 -2.66 -12.34
C ALA A 101 -8.08 -3.13 -12.62
N LEU A 102 -7.30 -2.34 -13.36
CA LEU A 102 -5.88 -2.62 -13.61
C LEU A 102 -5.09 -2.63 -12.29
N GLU A 103 -5.32 -1.65 -11.41
CA GLU A 103 -4.66 -1.63 -10.10
C GLU A 103 -5.08 -2.83 -9.24
N MET A 104 -6.37 -3.18 -9.22
CA MET A 104 -6.81 -4.39 -8.50
C MET A 104 -6.14 -5.67 -9.03
N LYS A 105 -6.00 -5.82 -10.35
CA LYS A 105 -5.25 -6.94 -10.95
C LYS A 105 -3.80 -6.95 -10.49
N LEU A 106 -3.12 -5.79 -10.50
CA LEU A 106 -1.72 -5.70 -10.08
C LEU A 106 -1.56 -6.08 -8.60
N TYR A 107 -2.48 -5.68 -7.73
CA TYR A 107 -2.48 -6.11 -6.33
C TYR A 107 -2.70 -7.62 -6.18
N LEU A 108 -3.66 -8.21 -6.92
CA LEU A 108 -3.88 -9.67 -6.92
C LEU A 108 -2.60 -10.42 -7.29
N GLN A 109 -1.91 -10.01 -8.36
CA GLN A 109 -0.66 -10.62 -8.80
C GLN A 109 0.48 -10.36 -7.81
N ARG A 110 0.56 -9.16 -7.25
CA ARG A 110 1.61 -8.74 -6.33
C ARG A 110 1.56 -9.47 -4.98
N TYR A 111 0.37 -9.81 -4.50
CA TYR A 111 0.16 -10.37 -3.16
C TYR A 111 -0.42 -11.78 -3.15
N ILE A 112 -0.40 -12.50 -4.30
CA ILE A 112 -0.93 -13.86 -4.39
C ILE A 112 -0.32 -14.85 -3.36
N HIS A 113 0.95 -14.65 -3.00
CA HIS A 113 1.65 -15.46 -2.00
C HIS A 113 1.24 -15.17 -0.54
N HIS A 114 0.37 -14.20 -0.33
CA HIS A 114 -0.20 -13.82 0.96
C HIS A 114 -1.73 -13.97 0.99
N ILE A 115 -2.31 -14.65 0.00
CA ILE A 115 -3.75 -14.84 -0.08
C ILE A 115 -4.27 -15.54 1.19
N ASP A 116 -3.56 -16.52 1.72
CA ASP A 116 -3.90 -17.23 2.94
C ASP A 116 -3.87 -16.35 4.21
N GLY A 117 -3.13 -15.23 4.19
CA GLY A 117 -3.06 -14.27 5.30
C GLY A 117 -4.00 -13.06 5.17
N LEU A 118 -4.79 -12.94 4.10
CA LEU A 118 -5.74 -11.84 3.94
C LEU A 118 -6.88 -11.87 4.98
N PRO A 119 -7.49 -13.04 5.29
CA PRO A 119 -8.65 -13.08 6.19
C PRO A 119 -8.30 -12.81 7.66
N ASP A 120 -7.06 -13.06 8.08
CA ASP A 120 -6.62 -12.91 9.48
C ASP A 120 -5.44 -11.95 9.66
N LEU A 121 -5.03 -11.24 8.61
CA LEU A 121 -3.92 -10.28 8.62
C LEU A 121 -2.55 -10.88 9.02
N SER A 122 -2.40 -12.20 9.03
CA SER A 122 -1.16 -12.86 9.49
C SER A 122 0.06 -12.59 8.60
N ALA A 123 -0.17 -12.14 7.36
CA ALA A 123 0.89 -11.70 6.44
C ALA A 123 1.36 -10.26 6.72
N LEU A 124 0.58 -9.45 7.45
CA LEU A 124 0.94 -8.07 7.75
C LEU A 124 2.01 -7.99 8.83
N ARG A 125 2.80 -6.93 8.74
CA ARG A 125 3.93 -6.65 9.61
C ARG A 125 3.91 -5.15 9.89
N PHE A 126 4.19 -4.76 11.14
CA PHE A 126 4.04 -3.39 11.61
C PHE A 126 5.33 -2.86 12.22
N THR A 127 5.51 -1.55 12.13
CA THR A 127 6.55 -0.83 12.88
C THR A 127 6.17 -0.67 14.34
N ARG A 128 7.15 -0.42 15.21
CA ARG A 128 6.92 -0.23 16.65
C ARG A 128 6.03 0.98 16.94
N TYR A 129 6.28 2.08 16.23
CA TYR A 129 5.50 3.31 16.28
C TYR A 129 4.87 3.58 14.92
N ASN A 130 4.31 4.77 14.74
CA ASN A 130 3.84 5.20 13.42
C ASN A 130 5.01 5.27 12.40
N GLN A 131 4.69 5.29 11.11
CA GLN A 131 5.69 5.29 10.04
C GLN A 131 6.58 6.54 10.08
N TYR A 132 6.09 7.67 10.59
CA TYR A 132 6.89 8.88 10.73
C TYR A 132 8.06 8.67 11.71
N GLU A 133 7.77 8.17 12.90
CA GLU A 133 8.79 7.92 13.93
C GLU A 133 9.69 6.74 13.60
N SER A 134 9.11 5.61 13.16
CA SER A 134 9.87 4.38 12.95
C SER A 134 10.59 4.30 11.60
N MET A 135 10.20 5.09 10.59
CA MET A 135 10.83 5.04 9.26
C MET A 135 11.32 6.40 8.78
N ILE A 136 10.47 7.44 8.83
CA ILE A 136 10.82 8.75 8.25
C ILE A 136 11.93 9.44 9.05
N LEU A 137 11.80 9.56 10.37
CA LEU A 137 12.83 10.19 11.22
C LEU A 137 14.22 9.53 11.08
N PRO A 138 14.35 8.18 11.12
CA PRO A 138 15.62 7.52 10.84
C PRO A 138 16.22 7.86 9.46
N MET A 139 15.39 7.91 8.41
CA MET A 139 15.85 8.28 7.08
C MET A 139 16.29 9.75 7.01
N CYS A 140 15.51 10.66 7.59
CA CYS A 140 15.87 12.07 7.67
C CYS A 140 17.21 12.25 8.40
N LYS A 141 17.38 11.62 9.56
CA LYS A 141 18.64 11.66 10.32
C LYS A 141 19.81 11.11 9.50
N TYR A 142 19.65 9.95 8.87
CA TYR A 142 20.69 9.37 8.03
C TYR A 142 21.10 10.32 6.90
N ILE A 143 20.14 10.94 6.20
CA ILE A 143 20.43 11.90 5.13
C ILE A 143 21.17 13.12 5.66
N THR A 144 20.72 13.71 6.77
CA THR A 144 21.34 14.91 7.35
C THR A 144 22.73 14.66 7.91
N ASP A 145 22.94 13.50 8.55
CA ASP A 145 24.26 13.11 9.08
C ASP A 145 25.31 12.95 7.97
N HIS A 146 24.87 12.66 6.73
CA HIS A 146 25.73 12.58 5.54
C HIS A 146 25.77 13.88 4.73
N GLY A 147 25.34 15.00 5.31
CA GLY A 147 25.40 16.33 4.69
C GLY A 147 24.25 16.65 3.72
N GLY A 148 23.27 15.75 3.59
CA GLY A 148 22.03 16.04 2.88
C GLY A 148 21.24 17.15 3.57
N LYS A 149 20.52 17.95 2.79
CA LYS A 149 19.74 19.09 3.30
C LYS A 149 18.24 18.82 3.11
N VAL A 150 17.47 19.04 4.17
CA VAL A 150 16.01 19.05 4.11
C VAL A 150 15.56 20.51 4.25
N LEU A 151 14.95 21.03 3.19
CA LEU A 151 14.42 22.39 3.17
C LEU A 151 12.92 22.33 3.47
N PHE A 152 12.52 22.88 4.60
CA PHE A 152 11.13 23.06 4.98
C PHE A 152 10.61 24.40 4.47
N ASP A 153 9.29 24.58 4.58
CA ASP A 153 8.56 25.77 4.13
C ASP A 153 8.82 26.11 2.66
N THR A 154 9.12 25.09 1.84
CA THR A 154 9.44 25.21 0.42
C THR A 154 8.36 24.56 -0.44
N THR A 155 7.71 25.34 -1.31
CA THR A 155 6.73 24.83 -2.28
C THR A 155 7.32 24.96 -3.68
N VAL A 156 7.64 23.82 -4.32
CA VAL A 156 8.05 23.80 -5.73
C VAL A 156 6.84 24.07 -6.60
N THR A 157 6.87 25.17 -7.35
CA THR A 157 5.75 25.63 -8.19
C THR A 157 5.93 25.18 -9.65
N ASN A 158 7.17 24.97 -10.09
CA ASN A 158 7.46 24.54 -11.45
C ASN A 158 8.84 23.87 -11.57
N ILE A 159 8.99 23.01 -12.56
CA ILE A 159 10.29 22.51 -13.02
C ILE A 159 10.39 22.86 -14.51
N VAL A 160 11.21 23.85 -14.81
CA VAL A 160 11.43 24.29 -16.19
C VAL A 160 12.26 23.22 -16.89
N CYS A 161 11.65 22.57 -17.87
CA CYS A 161 12.29 21.54 -18.68
C CYS A 161 12.53 22.05 -20.10
N ASP A 162 13.74 21.82 -20.60
CA ASP A 162 14.04 21.88 -22.02
C ASP A 162 13.70 20.51 -22.64
N CYS A 163 12.67 20.47 -23.46
CA CYS A 163 12.15 19.27 -24.09
C CYS A 163 12.38 19.36 -25.59
N THR A 164 13.36 18.60 -26.08
CA THR A 164 13.59 18.38 -27.51
C THR A 164 12.98 17.03 -27.93
N GLU A 165 13.00 16.72 -29.23
CA GLU A 165 12.55 15.42 -29.72
C GLU A 165 13.33 14.25 -29.07
N ASP A 166 14.63 14.42 -28.86
CA ASP A 166 15.51 13.36 -28.35
C ASP A 166 15.60 13.28 -26.82
N LYS A 167 15.36 14.38 -26.10
CA LYS A 167 15.58 14.41 -24.63
C LYS A 167 14.71 15.44 -23.92
N LYS A 168 14.51 15.19 -22.63
CA LYS A 168 13.94 16.15 -21.68
C LYS A 168 14.97 16.42 -20.59
N VAL A 169 15.31 17.69 -20.35
CA VAL A 169 16.32 18.09 -19.37
C VAL A 169 15.73 19.16 -18.45
N ALA A 170 15.61 18.86 -17.15
CA ALA A 170 15.27 19.87 -16.15
C ALA A 170 16.40 20.90 -16.04
N LYS A 171 16.07 22.19 -16.17
CA LYS A 171 17.02 23.31 -16.17
C LYS A 171 16.94 24.17 -14.92
N LYS A 172 15.74 24.33 -14.37
CA LYS A 172 15.47 25.21 -13.24
C LYS A 172 14.33 24.63 -12.40
N ILE A 173 14.44 24.78 -11.09
CA ILE A 173 13.37 24.55 -10.13
C ILE A 173 12.89 25.92 -9.68
N GLU A 174 11.61 26.18 -9.84
CA GLU A 174 10.96 27.40 -9.33
C GLU A 174 10.20 27.00 -8.07
N TYR A 175 10.40 27.75 -7.00
CA TYR A 175 9.82 27.46 -5.70
C TYR A 175 9.64 28.72 -4.89
N THR A 176 8.72 28.69 -3.92
CA THR A 176 8.66 29.69 -2.85
C THR A 176 9.21 29.08 -1.57
N GLN A 177 9.97 29.84 -0.78
CA GLN A 177 10.45 29.44 0.54
C GLN A 177 10.11 30.50 1.59
N GLY A 178 9.39 30.12 2.65
CA GLY A 178 8.93 31.05 3.69
C GLY A 178 8.00 32.15 3.17
N GLY A 179 7.30 31.91 2.07
CA GLY A 179 6.43 32.89 1.39
C GLY A 179 7.15 33.84 0.43
N VAL A 180 8.47 33.67 0.22
CA VAL A 180 9.27 34.44 -0.75
C VAL A 180 9.61 33.55 -1.94
N GLU A 181 9.47 34.04 -3.17
CA GLU A 181 9.85 33.35 -4.41
C GLU A 181 11.37 33.34 -4.65
#